data_AF-A0A2E0QTM9-F1
#
_entry.id   AF-A0A2E0QTM9-F1
#
_cell.length_a   1.000
_cell.length_b   1.000
_cell.length_c   1.000
_cell.angle_alpha   90.00
_cell.angle_beta   90.00
_cell.angle_gamma   90.00
#
_symmetry.space_group_name_H-M   'P 1'
#
loop_
_entity.id
_entity.type
_entity.pdbx_description
1 polymer ?
#
loop_
_entity_poly.entity_id
_entity_poly.type
_entity_poly.pdbx_seq_one_letter_code
_entity_poly.pdbx_strand_id
1 'polypeptide(L)'
;MGNPEDKSDNRFGIVNAPRGTTFDDCEFFVDEGALNADGTYFVESAIYVDLGGEVNVANSIFDRCILRKGGAWSVRSFSAKWTLRNCVLNRCFVDPNVSQRANGIHLENCTVLDAEIDSFAYYETPVRDSQHKWRTVRKCHFIRCRIPETFALMTEDCLFEDCTFVGDIDSITPEEEYTVELFLPSGGLGGPSGGGEITFKNRGHLELREDVGSTLRYGVQGKRVEFR
;
A
#
# COMPACT_ATOMS: atom_id res chain seq x y z
N MET A 1 -47.09 -18.81 17.83
CA MET A 1 -46.45 -17.60 17.26
C MET A 1 -44.96 -17.73 17.53
N GLY A 2 -44.21 -18.22 16.55
CA GLY A 2 -42.74 -18.26 16.60
C GLY A 2 -42.21 -16.96 16.03
N ASN A 3 -41.27 -16.34 16.75
CA ASN A 3 -40.66 -15.07 16.38
C ASN A 3 -39.76 -15.25 15.14
N PRO A 4 -40.01 -14.57 14.01
CA PRO A 4 -39.20 -14.70 12.81
C PRO A 4 -38.18 -13.57 12.75
N GLU A 5 -37.22 -13.55 13.67
CA GLU A 5 -35.99 -12.77 13.51
C GLU A 5 -34.84 -13.56 14.11
N ASP A 6 -34.54 -14.67 13.44
CA ASP A 6 -33.21 -15.27 13.48
C ASP A 6 -32.28 -14.23 12.83
N LYS A 7 -31.76 -13.32 13.65
CA LYS A 7 -30.69 -12.42 13.26
C LYS A 7 -29.55 -13.32 12.84
N SER A 8 -29.33 -13.42 11.53
CA SER A 8 -28.18 -14.10 10.97
C SER A 8 -26.96 -13.63 11.76
N ASP A 9 -26.36 -14.61 12.43
CA ASP A 9 -25.12 -14.51 13.18
C ASP A 9 -24.05 -14.03 12.17
N ASN A 10 -23.94 -12.71 11.97
CA ASN A 10 -23.05 -12.03 11.03
C ASN A 10 -21.59 -12.20 11.51
N ARG A 11 -21.13 -13.45 11.49
CA ARG A 11 -19.72 -13.79 11.61
C ARG A 11 -19.12 -13.61 10.22
N PHE A 12 -18.78 -12.37 9.90
CA PHE A 12 -17.87 -12.07 8.79
C PHE A 12 -16.68 -13.02 8.85
N GLY A 13 -16.31 -13.62 7.71
CA GLY A 13 -15.29 -14.65 7.65
C GLY A 13 -13.93 -14.08 8.03
N ILE A 14 -13.26 -14.65 9.04
CA ILE A 14 -11.87 -14.33 9.36
C ILE A 14 -11.00 -15.54 9.05
N VAL A 15 -10.08 -15.38 8.11
CA VAL A 15 -9.06 -16.36 7.77
C VAL A 15 -7.74 -15.92 8.41
N ASN A 16 -7.11 -16.82 9.16
CA ASN A 16 -5.78 -16.57 9.75
C ASN A 16 -4.78 -17.55 9.13
N ALA A 17 -3.79 -17.05 8.42
CA ALA A 17 -2.68 -17.84 7.92
C ALA A 17 -1.69 -18.11 9.07
N PRO A 18 -1.36 -19.38 9.35
CA PRO A 18 -0.31 -19.70 10.32
C PRO A 18 1.05 -19.13 9.89
N ARG A 19 1.90 -18.83 10.87
CA ARG A 19 3.27 -18.37 10.58
C ARG A 19 4.08 -19.44 9.84
N GLY A 20 4.87 -19.01 8.87
CA GLY A 20 5.65 -19.90 7.99
C GLY A 20 4.84 -20.52 6.85
N THR A 21 3.56 -20.14 6.71
CA THR A 21 2.75 -20.58 5.56
C THR A 21 3.32 -20.00 4.27
N THR A 22 3.30 -20.83 3.22
CA THR A 22 3.51 -20.39 1.84
C THR A 22 2.22 -20.57 1.08
N PHE A 23 1.77 -19.50 0.43
CA PHE A 23 0.72 -19.54 -0.58
C PHE A 23 1.38 -19.31 -1.93
N ASP A 24 1.28 -20.30 -2.80
CA ASP A 24 1.88 -20.32 -4.13
C ASP A 24 0.76 -20.50 -5.15
N ASP A 25 0.66 -19.58 -6.12
CA ASP A 25 -0.37 -19.57 -7.17
C ASP A 25 -1.81 -19.71 -6.60
N CYS A 26 -2.11 -18.95 -5.54
CA CYS A 26 -3.39 -18.99 -4.85
C CYS A 26 -4.24 -17.75 -5.17
N GLU A 27 -5.56 -17.90 -5.13
CA GLU A 27 -6.51 -16.80 -5.24
C GLU A 27 -7.31 -16.64 -3.95
N PHE A 28 -7.30 -15.44 -3.39
CA PHE A 28 -8.08 -15.04 -2.22
C PHE A 28 -9.11 -14.01 -2.63
N PHE A 29 -10.36 -14.24 -2.25
CA PHE A 29 -11.43 -13.25 -2.35
C PHE A 29 -11.93 -12.93 -0.95
N VAL A 30 -11.60 -11.74 -0.45
CA VAL A 30 -11.99 -11.25 0.87
C VAL A 30 -13.18 -10.31 0.70
N ASP A 31 -14.37 -10.90 0.77
CA ASP A 31 -15.65 -10.17 0.78
C ASP A 31 -16.17 -10.14 2.22
N GLU A 32 -16.44 -8.95 2.76
CA GLU A 32 -16.92 -8.74 4.13
C GLU A 32 -16.22 -9.66 5.18
N GLY A 33 -15.02 -9.27 5.64
CA GLY A 33 -14.23 -10.12 6.53
C GLY A 33 -12.76 -9.73 6.59
N ALA A 34 -11.90 -10.66 7.01
CA ALA A 34 -10.47 -10.41 7.08
C ALA A 34 -9.60 -11.60 6.70
N LEU A 35 -8.52 -11.32 5.96
CA LEU A 35 -7.35 -12.19 5.84
C LEU A 35 -6.24 -11.64 6.73
N ASN A 36 -5.88 -12.40 7.76
CA ASN A 36 -4.78 -12.08 8.66
C ASN A 36 -3.60 -13.01 8.39
N ALA A 37 -2.38 -12.47 8.32
CA ALA A 37 -1.18 -13.27 8.17
C ALA A 37 0.02 -12.65 8.89
N ASP A 38 0.91 -13.50 9.41
CA ASP A 38 2.16 -13.08 10.03
C ASP A 38 3.28 -14.04 9.61
N GLY A 39 4.40 -13.54 9.11
CA GLY A 39 5.51 -14.41 8.67
C GLY A 39 5.12 -15.36 7.53
N THR A 40 4.32 -14.89 6.57
CA THR A 40 3.79 -15.67 5.45
C THR A 40 4.51 -15.31 4.15
N TYR A 41 4.68 -16.28 3.26
CA TYR A 41 5.20 -16.07 1.92
C TYR A 41 4.09 -16.22 0.89
N PHE A 42 3.74 -15.13 0.21
CA PHE A 42 2.81 -15.12 -0.91
C PHE A 42 3.61 -15.05 -2.21
N VAL A 43 3.40 -16.01 -3.10
CA VAL A 43 4.08 -16.12 -4.40
C VAL A 43 3.03 -16.24 -5.48
N GLU A 44 3.12 -15.36 -6.49
CA GLU A 44 2.29 -15.43 -7.70
C GLU A 44 0.78 -15.53 -7.39
N SER A 45 0.37 -15.01 -6.23
CA SER A 45 -0.98 -15.13 -5.70
C SER A 45 -1.78 -13.85 -5.95
N ALA A 46 -3.08 -13.99 -6.15
CA ALA A 46 -4.01 -12.88 -6.30
C ALA A 46 -4.85 -12.71 -5.02
N ILE A 47 -4.92 -11.48 -4.52
CA ILE A 47 -5.73 -11.13 -3.34
C ILE A 47 -6.68 -10.00 -3.73
N TYR A 48 -7.96 -10.35 -3.81
CA TYR A 48 -9.06 -9.44 -4.08
C TYR A 48 -9.79 -9.10 -2.79
N VAL A 49 -10.13 -7.82 -2.60
CA VAL A 49 -10.79 -7.34 -1.38
C VAL A 49 -12.00 -6.48 -1.74
N ASP A 50 -13.18 -6.79 -1.20
CA ASP A 50 -14.43 -6.07 -1.50
C ASP A 50 -15.32 -5.87 -0.25
N LEU A 51 -16.32 -4.98 -0.38
CA LEU A 51 -17.40 -4.71 0.58
C LEU A 51 -16.97 -4.51 2.05
N GLY A 52 -15.83 -3.88 2.26
CA GLY A 52 -15.29 -3.57 3.59
C GLY A 52 -14.31 -4.61 4.12
N GLY A 53 -14.00 -5.64 3.33
CA GLY A 53 -12.98 -6.63 3.61
C GLY A 53 -11.61 -6.02 3.92
N GLU A 54 -10.82 -6.76 4.70
CA GLU A 54 -9.53 -6.30 5.21
C GLU A 54 -8.44 -7.35 5.02
N VAL A 55 -7.27 -6.91 4.60
CA VAL A 55 -6.05 -7.73 4.55
C VAL A 55 -5.08 -7.14 5.56
N ASN A 56 -4.80 -7.88 6.63
CA ASN A 56 -3.94 -7.46 7.72
C ASN A 56 -2.73 -8.38 7.81
N VAL A 57 -1.60 -7.92 7.28
CA VAL A 57 -0.42 -8.77 7.11
C VAL A 57 0.81 -8.12 7.73
N ALA A 58 1.53 -8.90 8.53
CA ALA A 58 2.78 -8.49 9.14
C ALA A 58 3.94 -9.44 8.76
N ASN A 59 5.17 -8.91 8.77
CA ASN A 59 6.40 -9.70 8.66
C ASN A 59 6.42 -10.68 7.47
N SER A 60 5.77 -10.33 6.36
CA SER A 60 5.51 -11.24 5.24
C SER A 60 6.17 -10.77 3.94
N ILE A 61 6.32 -11.69 2.99
CA ILE A 61 6.85 -11.40 1.65
C ILE A 61 5.75 -11.64 0.62
N PHE A 62 5.55 -10.67 -0.27
CA PHE A 62 4.72 -10.77 -1.47
C PHE A 62 5.63 -10.75 -2.69
N ASP A 63 5.71 -11.85 -3.43
CA ASP A 63 6.55 -11.97 -4.61
C ASP A 63 5.69 -12.15 -5.87
N ARG A 64 5.66 -11.12 -6.73
CA ARG A 64 4.84 -11.08 -7.97
C ARG A 64 3.36 -11.37 -7.71
N CYS A 65 2.84 -10.91 -6.58
CA CYS A 65 1.43 -11.02 -6.25
C CYS A 65 0.61 -9.91 -6.91
N ILE A 66 -0.70 -10.10 -6.94
CA ILE A 66 -1.64 -9.09 -7.43
C ILE A 66 -2.62 -8.75 -6.31
N LEU A 67 -2.56 -7.52 -5.80
CA LEU A 67 -3.43 -7.03 -4.74
C LEU A 67 -4.45 -6.09 -5.36
N ARG A 68 -5.75 -6.34 -5.25
CA ARG A 68 -6.76 -5.57 -6.02
C ARG A 68 -8.03 -5.39 -5.24
N LYS A 69 -8.73 -4.29 -5.47
CA LYS A 69 -10.15 -4.25 -5.08
C LYS A 69 -10.94 -5.25 -5.93
N GLY A 70 -11.73 -6.08 -5.26
CA GLY A 70 -12.74 -6.93 -5.89
C GLY A 70 -14.01 -6.13 -6.21
N GLY A 71 -14.76 -6.58 -7.21
CA GLY A 71 -16.07 -6.07 -7.56
C GLY A 71 -16.12 -4.62 -8.07
N ALA A 72 -17.30 -4.22 -8.55
CA ALA A 72 -17.54 -2.89 -9.12
C ALA A 72 -18.17 -1.90 -8.13
N TRP A 73 -18.50 -2.35 -6.91
CA TRP A 73 -19.29 -1.58 -5.96
C TRP A 73 -18.39 -0.78 -5.02
N SER A 74 -18.71 0.51 -4.85
CA SER A 74 -18.10 1.39 -3.85
C SER A 74 -19.14 1.78 -2.80
N VAL A 75 -19.22 1.03 -1.70
CA VAL A 75 -20.10 1.33 -0.57
C VAL A 75 -19.33 2.07 0.54
N ARG A 76 -19.65 3.36 0.77
CA ARG A 76 -19.02 4.25 1.78
C ARG A 76 -17.47 4.27 1.72
N SER A 77 -16.82 5.12 2.51
CA SER A 77 -15.36 5.30 2.48
C SER A 77 -14.62 3.99 2.79
N PHE A 78 -13.62 3.64 1.97
CA PHE A 78 -12.70 2.49 2.15
C PHE A 78 -13.33 1.08 2.12
N SER A 79 -14.03 0.74 1.03
CA SER A 79 -14.60 -0.58 0.76
C SER A 79 -13.61 -1.74 0.58
N ALA A 80 -12.31 -1.48 0.52
CA ALA A 80 -11.29 -2.52 0.46
C ALA A 80 -10.07 -2.01 1.22
N LYS A 81 -9.53 -2.79 2.17
CA LYS A 81 -8.49 -2.28 3.08
C LYS A 81 -7.28 -3.21 3.12
N TRP A 82 -6.09 -2.63 3.00
CA TRP A 82 -4.80 -3.31 3.14
C TRP A 82 -3.98 -2.65 4.24
N THR A 83 -3.64 -3.42 5.26
CA THR A 83 -2.72 -3.07 6.33
C THR A 83 -1.50 -3.98 6.24
N LEU A 84 -0.39 -3.45 5.77
CA LEU A 84 0.86 -4.19 5.60
C LEU A 84 1.93 -3.59 6.52
N ARG A 85 2.52 -4.43 7.39
CA ARG A 85 3.53 -3.98 8.36
C ARG A 85 4.79 -4.83 8.29
N ASN A 86 5.95 -4.18 8.19
CA ASN A 86 7.23 -4.89 8.13
C ASN A 86 7.29 -5.92 6.97
N CYS A 87 6.65 -5.64 5.85
CA CYS A 87 6.56 -6.56 4.71
C CYS A 87 7.53 -6.22 3.58
N VAL A 88 7.83 -7.19 2.74
CA VAL A 88 8.55 -6.98 1.47
C VAL A 88 7.60 -7.26 0.31
N LEU A 89 7.44 -6.30 -0.60
CA LEU A 89 6.60 -6.41 -1.78
C LEU A 89 7.50 -6.32 -3.01
N ASN A 90 7.56 -7.37 -3.82
CA ASN A 90 8.34 -7.40 -5.06
C ASN A 90 7.42 -7.48 -6.27
N ARG A 91 7.53 -6.48 -7.17
CA ARG A 91 6.71 -6.36 -8.39
C ARG A 91 5.21 -6.50 -8.08
N CYS A 92 4.81 -5.93 -6.95
CA CYS A 92 3.50 -6.08 -6.36
C CYS A 92 3.14 -4.78 -5.68
N PHE A 93 1.99 -4.22 -6.04
CA PHE A 93 1.37 -3.12 -5.33
C PHE A 93 -0.16 -3.24 -5.45
N VAL A 94 -0.90 -2.46 -4.69
CA VAL A 94 -2.36 -2.47 -4.75
C VAL A 94 -2.82 -1.84 -6.07
N ASP A 95 -3.37 -2.68 -6.94
CA ASP A 95 -3.92 -2.39 -8.26
C ASP A 95 -5.05 -1.33 -8.16
N PRO A 96 -5.03 -0.29 -9.00
CA PRO A 96 -5.91 0.89 -8.91
C PRO A 96 -7.14 0.81 -9.79
N ASN A 97 -7.34 -0.27 -10.57
CA ASN A 97 -8.37 -0.34 -11.61
C ASN A 97 -9.81 -0.19 -11.09
N VAL A 98 -9.99 -0.10 -9.77
CA VAL A 98 -11.23 0.36 -9.14
C VAL A 98 -10.91 1.60 -8.31
N SER A 99 -11.63 2.70 -8.60
CA SER A 99 -11.55 4.03 -7.97
C SER A 99 -10.80 4.04 -6.63
N GLN A 100 -9.56 4.53 -6.63
CA GLN A 100 -8.71 4.59 -5.43
C GLN A 100 -9.37 5.34 -4.28
N ARG A 101 -10.40 6.17 -4.52
CA ARG A 101 -11.23 6.82 -3.50
C ARG A 101 -11.85 5.84 -2.48
N ALA A 102 -12.06 4.58 -2.87
CA ALA A 102 -12.71 3.57 -2.04
C ALA A 102 -11.73 2.52 -1.47
N ASN A 103 -10.41 2.73 -1.58
CA ASN A 103 -9.38 1.80 -1.11
C ASN A 103 -8.62 2.37 0.08
N GLY A 104 -8.53 1.62 1.17
CA GLY A 104 -7.75 1.94 2.35
C GLY A 104 -6.38 1.27 2.26
N ILE A 105 -5.31 2.06 2.26
CA ILE A 105 -3.94 1.57 2.17
C ILE A 105 -3.16 2.10 3.38
N HIS A 106 -2.63 1.17 4.17
CA HIS A 106 -1.78 1.42 5.32
C HIS A 106 -0.51 0.58 5.20
N LEU A 107 0.62 1.23 4.89
CA LEU A 107 1.94 0.61 4.84
C LEU A 107 2.81 1.21 5.93
N GLU A 108 3.46 0.35 6.71
CA GLU A 108 4.40 0.76 7.75
C GLU A 108 5.64 -0.13 7.72
N ASN A 109 6.82 0.48 7.65
CA ASN A 109 8.10 -0.24 7.65
C ASN A 109 8.17 -1.31 6.54
N CYS A 110 7.61 -1.04 5.36
CA CYS A 110 7.64 -1.98 4.24
C CYS A 110 8.76 -1.65 3.25
N THR A 111 9.33 -2.67 2.62
CA THR A 111 10.20 -2.49 1.44
C THR A 111 9.43 -2.87 0.19
N VAL A 112 9.37 -1.98 -0.80
CA VAL A 112 8.71 -2.20 -2.09
C VAL A 112 9.78 -2.18 -3.19
N LEU A 113 9.83 -3.24 -3.99
CA LEU A 113 10.87 -3.50 -4.98
C LEU A 113 10.26 -3.60 -6.37
N ASP A 114 10.83 -2.90 -7.34
CA ASP A 114 10.53 -3.08 -8.78
C ASP A 114 9.02 -3.02 -9.09
N ALA A 115 8.29 -2.14 -8.40
CA ALA A 115 6.85 -2.00 -8.52
C ALA A 115 6.46 -0.78 -9.37
N GLU A 116 5.40 -0.94 -10.16
CA GLU A 116 4.72 0.18 -10.81
C GLU A 116 3.51 0.55 -9.96
N ILE A 117 3.52 1.77 -9.43
CA ILE A 117 2.41 2.32 -8.66
C ILE A 117 1.65 3.25 -9.60
N ASP A 118 0.32 3.20 -9.57
CA ASP A 118 -0.51 4.14 -10.32
C ASP A 118 -1.06 5.26 -9.45
N SER A 119 -1.55 6.29 -10.14
CA SER A 119 -2.08 7.51 -9.58
C SER A 119 -3.13 7.27 -8.52
N PHE A 120 -3.08 8.12 -7.49
CA PHE A 120 -3.92 8.03 -6.33
C PHE A 120 -5.00 9.12 -6.36
N ALA A 121 -6.25 8.70 -6.13
CA ALA A 121 -7.40 9.60 -6.10
C ALA A 121 -7.84 9.87 -4.66
N TYR A 122 -8.03 11.15 -4.35
CA TYR A 122 -8.46 11.63 -3.05
C TYR A 122 -9.99 11.78 -2.95
N TYR A 123 -10.53 11.57 -1.76
CA TYR A 123 -11.95 11.72 -1.45
C TYR A 123 -12.28 13.17 -1.05
N GLU A 124 -11.48 13.75 -0.15
CA GLU A 124 -11.50 15.18 0.18
C GLU A 124 -10.31 15.88 -0.49
N THR A 125 -9.47 16.56 0.30
CA THR A 125 -8.22 17.16 -0.13
C THR A 125 -7.06 16.19 0.11
N PRO A 126 -5.94 16.32 -0.64
CA PRO A 126 -4.74 15.51 -0.37
C PRO A 126 -4.27 15.59 1.07
N VAL A 127 -4.37 16.77 1.70
CA VAL A 127 -3.98 17.02 3.10
C VAL A 127 -4.83 16.23 4.08
N ARG A 128 -6.15 16.27 3.93
CA ARG A 128 -7.06 15.59 4.85
C ARG A 128 -7.02 14.09 4.67
N ASP A 129 -6.98 13.64 3.42
CA ASP A 129 -6.92 12.22 3.11
C ASP A 129 -5.58 11.62 3.55
N SER A 130 -4.43 12.30 3.36
CA SER A 130 -3.12 11.77 3.78
C SER A 130 -2.99 11.62 5.31
N GLN A 131 -3.75 12.41 6.07
CA GLN A 131 -3.86 12.29 7.53
C GLN A 131 -4.82 11.17 7.97
N HIS A 132 -5.58 10.60 7.03
CA HIS A 132 -6.52 9.53 7.35
C HIS A 132 -5.78 8.22 7.65
N LYS A 133 -6.19 7.49 8.69
CA LYS A 133 -5.53 6.24 9.13
C LYS A 133 -5.46 5.13 8.06
N TRP A 134 -6.35 5.19 7.08
CA TRP A 134 -6.44 4.27 5.95
C TRP A 134 -5.71 4.79 4.69
N ARG A 135 -4.85 5.79 4.84
CA ARG A 135 -4.15 6.48 3.76
C ARG A 135 -2.75 6.85 4.23
N THR A 136 -2.07 5.90 4.87
CA THR A 136 -0.79 6.16 5.53
C THR A 136 0.27 5.26 4.93
N VAL A 137 1.34 5.86 4.42
CA VAL A 137 2.53 5.13 3.96
C VAL A 137 3.72 5.70 4.70
N ARG A 138 4.23 4.99 5.69
CA ARG A 138 5.24 5.52 6.60
C ARG A 138 6.45 4.63 6.74
N LYS A 139 7.64 5.24 6.86
CA LYS A 139 8.90 4.53 7.11
C LYS A 139 9.17 3.42 6.09
N CYS A 140 8.71 3.60 4.86
CA CYS A 140 8.86 2.59 3.80
C CYS A 140 10.10 2.88 2.95
N HIS A 141 10.64 1.83 2.33
CA HIS A 141 11.74 1.93 1.40
C HIS A 141 11.29 1.43 0.01
N PHE A 142 11.22 2.34 -0.95
CA PHE A 142 10.88 2.05 -2.34
C PHE A 142 12.18 1.95 -3.16
N ILE A 143 12.35 0.87 -3.92
CA ILE A 143 13.57 0.62 -4.69
C ILE A 143 13.20 0.29 -6.14
N ARG A 144 13.71 1.10 -7.09
CA ARG A 144 13.43 0.97 -8.54
C ARG A 144 11.94 0.95 -8.88
N CYS A 145 11.16 1.74 -8.14
CA CYS A 145 9.72 1.84 -8.37
C CYS A 145 9.39 3.01 -9.30
N ARG A 146 8.27 2.89 -10.00
CA ARG A 146 7.62 4.02 -10.67
C ARG A 146 6.58 4.62 -9.71
N ILE A 147 6.80 5.87 -9.29
CA ILE A 147 6.05 6.54 -8.23
C ILE A 147 5.27 7.74 -8.79
N PRO A 148 3.94 7.72 -8.79
CA PRO A 148 3.14 8.90 -9.09
C PRO A 148 3.31 9.97 -8.00
N GLU A 149 3.29 11.25 -8.39
CA GLU A 149 3.35 12.36 -7.43
C GLU A 149 2.14 12.34 -6.49
N THR A 150 0.96 12.00 -7.01
CA THR A 150 -0.23 11.81 -6.19
C THR A 150 -0.03 10.76 -5.09
N PHE A 151 0.72 9.68 -5.33
CA PHE A 151 1.06 8.70 -4.28
C PHE A 151 2.13 9.23 -3.33
N ALA A 152 3.11 9.98 -3.82
CA ALA A 152 4.15 10.55 -2.96
C ALA A 152 3.58 11.43 -1.84
N LEU A 153 2.42 12.07 -2.07
CA LEU A 153 1.76 12.93 -1.08
C LEU A 153 1.29 12.23 0.20
N MET A 154 1.03 10.92 0.16
CA MET A 154 0.58 10.16 1.35
C MET A 154 1.76 9.52 2.11
N THR A 155 3.00 9.88 1.75
CA THR A 155 4.20 9.28 2.31
C THR A 155 4.79 10.12 3.44
N GLU A 156 5.30 9.44 4.47
CA GLU A 156 5.95 10.03 5.63
C GLU A 156 7.23 9.24 5.94
N ASP A 157 8.36 9.93 6.12
CA ASP A 157 9.66 9.31 6.42
C ASP A 157 10.02 8.14 5.48
N CYS A 158 9.70 8.26 4.18
CA CYS A 158 9.97 7.21 3.20
C CYS A 158 11.23 7.51 2.38
N LEU A 159 12.00 6.46 2.08
CA LEU A 159 13.16 6.51 1.19
C LEU A 159 12.80 5.99 -0.19
N PHE A 160 13.20 6.73 -1.23
CA PHE A 160 13.02 6.33 -2.61
C PHE A 160 14.38 6.19 -3.29
N GLU A 161 14.83 4.94 -3.46
CA GLU A 161 16.09 4.57 -4.08
C GLU A 161 15.84 4.19 -5.56
N ASP A 162 16.57 4.83 -6.48
CA ASP A 162 16.47 4.59 -7.92
C ASP A 162 15.04 4.62 -8.49
N CYS A 163 14.15 5.38 -7.87
CA CYS A 163 12.76 5.51 -8.31
C CYS A 163 12.61 6.55 -9.42
N THR A 164 11.58 6.38 -10.26
CA THR A 164 11.15 7.38 -11.24
C THR A 164 9.84 8.00 -10.80
N PHE A 165 9.81 9.33 -10.69
CA PHE A 165 8.58 10.05 -10.37
C PHE A 165 7.79 10.38 -11.65
N VAL A 166 6.48 10.22 -11.59
CA VAL A 166 5.57 10.55 -12.70
C VAL A 166 4.68 11.71 -12.29
N GLY A 167 4.85 12.84 -12.97
CA GLY A 167 4.05 14.05 -12.79
C GLY A 167 2.59 13.81 -13.17
N ASP A 168 1.75 13.62 -12.17
CA ASP A 168 0.30 13.50 -12.27
C ASP A 168 -0.44 14.43 -11.29
N ILE A 169 0.31 15.38 -10.71
CA ILE A 169 -0.18 16.30 -9.69
C ILE A 169 -1.26 17.24 -10.22
N ASP A 170 -1.25 17.60 -11.50
CA ASP A 170 -2.26 18.47 -12.11
C ASP A 170 -3.68 17.85 -12.10
N SER A 171 -3.80 16.55 -11.77
CA SER A 171 -5.08 15.87 -11.60
C SER A 171 -5.78 16.17 -10.28
N ILE A 172 -5.13 16.86 -9.35
CA ILE A 172 -5.70 17.25 -8.05
C ILE A 172 -5.79 18.76 -7.93
N THR A 173 -6.81 19.23 -7.22
CA THR A 173 -6.99 20.65 -6.91
C THR A 173 -6.75 20.83 -5.41
N PRO A 174 -5.53 21.21 -5.00
CA PRO A 174 -5.28 21.52 -3.60
C PRO A 174 -6.08 22.77 -3.18
N GLU A 175 -6.68 22.73 -1.99
CA GLU A 175 -7.40 23.87 -1.41
C GLU A 175 -6.51 24.68 -0.46
N GLU A 176 -5.35 24.14 -0.09
CA GLU A 176 -4.40 24.69 0.86
C GLU A 176 -2.96 24.26 0.52
N GLU A 177 -1.98 25.02 1.02
CA GLU A 177 -0.57 24.69 0.86
C GLU A 177 -0.24 23.36 1.54
N TYR A 178 0.44 22.47 0.81
CA TYR A 178 0.85 21.18 1.35
C TYR A 178 2.29 20.87 0.96
N THR A 179 3.12 20.61 1.98
CA THR A 179 4.52 20.24 1.80
C THR A 179 4.74 18.81 2.25
N VAL A 180 5.38 18.03 1.40
CA VAL A 180 5.77 16.64 1.70
C VAL A 180 7.29 16.52 1.58
N GLU A 181 7.92 15.95 2.60
CA GLU A 181 9.35 15.67 2.59
C GLU A 181 9.59 14.29 1.97
N LEU A 182 10.50 14.24 1.00
CA LEU A 182 10.89 13.00 0.33
C LEU A 182 12.37 12.77 0.54
N PHE A 183 12.75 11.57 0.96
CA PHE A 183 14.15 11.22 1.18
C PHE A 183 14.68 10.44 -0.01
N LEU A 184 15.78 10.93 -0.57
CA LEU A 184 16.43 10.38 -1.77
C LEU A 184 17.91 10.09 -1.49
N PRO A 185 18.51 9.05 -2.11
CA PRO A 185 19.96 8.91 -2.15
C PRO A 185 20.62 10.14 -2.77
N SER A 186 21.82 10.48 -2.29
CA SER A 186 22.56 11.65 -2.78
C SER A 186 22.87 11.50 -4.27
N GLY A 187 22.42 12.45 -5.09
CA GLY A 187 22.63 12.42 -6.55
C GLY A 187 21.51 11.74 -7.35
N GLY A 188 20.37 11.43 -6.72
CA GLY A 188 19.18 10.91 -7.40
C GLY A 188 18.70 11.82 -8.54
N LEU A 189 18.31 11.20 -9.66
CA LEU A 189 17.64 11.86 -10.78
C LEU A 189 16.34 12.53 -10.29
N GLY A 190 16.00 13.66 -10.90
CA GLY A 190 14.93 14.60 -10.52
C GLY A 190 13.83 14.01 -9.63
N GLY A 191 13.73 14.54 -8.41
CA GLY A 191 12.55 14.34 -7.56
C GLY A 191 11.29 14.89 -8.24
N PRO A 192 10.12 14.66 -7.65
CA PRO A 192 8.86 15.11 -8.22
C PRO A 192 8.84 16.62 -8.42
N SER A 193 8.09 17.03 -9.43
CA SER A 193 8.05 18.41 -9.93
C SER A 193 7.15 19.29 -9.07
N GLY A 194 6.10 18.70 -8.46
CA GLY A 194 5.08 19.45 -7.74
C GLY A 194 4.21 20.29 -8.68
N GLY A 195 3.27 21.04 -8.11
CA GLY A 195 2.33 21.86 -8.87
C GLY A 195 1.35 22.62 -7.98
N GLY A 196 1.00 23.84 -8.38
CA GLY A 196 0.11 24.72 -7.60
C GLY A 196 0.61 24.94 -6.17
N GLU A 197 -0.27 24.67 -5.21
CA GLU A 197 -0.07 24.79 -3.77
C GLU A 197 0.69 23.59 -3.14
N ILE A 198 1.12 22.62 -3.96
CA ILE A 198 1.82 21.42 -3.50
C ILE A 198 3.32 21.53 -3.75
N THR A 199 4.09 21.35 -2.68
CA THR A 199 5.55 21.39 -2.71
C THR A 199 6.15 20.06 -2.24
N PHE A 200 7.07 19.50 -3.03
CA PHE A 200 7.91 18.39 -2.61
C PHE A 200 9.27 18.90 -2.17
N LYS A 201 9.65 18.58 -0.94
CA LYS A 201 10.96 18.94 -0.38
C LYS A 201 11.87 17.72 -0.38
N ASN A 202 12.77 17.69 -1.36
CA ASN A 202 13.76 16.61 -1.46
C ASN A 202 14.83 16.78 -0.38
N ARG A 203 15.03 15.73 0.42
CA ARG A 203 16.00 15.60 1.50
C ARG A 203 16.99 14.48 1.16
N GLY A 204 18.20 14.59 1.70
CA GLY A 204 19.16 13.48 1.60
C GLY A 204 18.76 12.34 2.54
N HIS A 205 18.94 11.09 2.13
CA HIS A 205 18.66 9.91 2.98
C HIS A 205 19.37 9.93 4.34
N LEU A 206 20.52 10.61 4.46
CA LEU A 206 21.25 10.79 5.73
C LEU A 206 20.51 11.70 6.73
N GLU A 207 19.47 12.42 6.30
CA GLU A 207 18.60 13.22 7.16
C GLU A 207 17.48 12.39 7.82
N LEU A 208 17.30 11.12 7.42
CA LEU A 208 16.35 10.21 8.07
C LEU A 208 16.75 9.99 9.54
N ARG A 209 15.78 10.13 10.43
CA ARG A 209 15.99 10.00 11.88
C ARG A 209 15.86 8.56 12.37
N GLU A 210 15.22 7.71 11.58
CA GLU A 210 14.89 6.34 11.91
C GLU A 210 15.13 5.43 10.70
N ASP A 211 15.28 4.14 10.99
CA ASP A 211 15.41 3.11 9.94
C ASP A 211 14.10 2.98 9.17
N VAL A 212 14.23 2.85 7.85
CA VAL A 212 13.11 2.72 6.90
C VAL A 212 13.17 1.39 6.18
N GLY A 213 12.00 0.90 5.77
CA GLY A 213 11.85 -0.39 5.11
C GLY A 213 11.68 -1.55 6.08
N SER A 214 11.58 -2.74 5.51
CA SER A 214 11.39 -3.98 6.25
C SER A 214 12.68 -4.41 6.95
N THR A 215 12.52 -4.89 8.18
CA THR A 215 13.55 -5.54 8.99
C THR A 215 13.66 -7.05 8.73
N LEU A 216 12.82 -7.59 7.84
CA LEU A 216 12.87 -9.00 7.47
C LEU A 216 14.21 -9.36 6.84
N ARG A 217 14.68 -10.57 7.12
CA ARG A 217 15.77 -11.18 6.37
C ARG A 217 15.19 -11.81 5.12
N TYR A 218 15.53 -11.23 3.97
CA TYR A 218 15.12 -11.74 2.67
C TYR A 218 16.29 -11.74 1.68
N GLY A 219 16.15 -12.55 0.65
CA GLY A 219 17.09 -12.66 -0.45
C GLY A 219 16.42 -12.28 -1.76
N VAL A 220 17.17 -11.60 -2.62
CA VAL A 220 16.80 -11.37 -4.01
C VAL A 220 17.58 -12.35 -4.87
N GLN A 221 16.87 -13.25 -5.58
CA GLN A 221 17.46 -14.20 -6.53
C GLN A 221 16.86 -13.96 -7.91
N GLY A 222 17.63 -13.31 -8.79
CA GLY A 222 17.12 -12.87 -10.08
C GLY A 222 15.92 -11.92 -9.90
N LYS A 223 14.73 -12.36 -10.29
CA LYS A 223 13.47 -11.60 -10.16
C LYS A 223 12.62 -12.00 -8.95
N ARG A 224 13.08 -12.97 -8.14
CA ARG A 224 12.34 -13.50 -6.99
C ARG A 224 12.84 -12.91 -5.68
N VAL A 225 11.94 -12.82 -4.72
CA VAL A 225 12.23 -12.45 -3.33
C VAL A 225 11.68 -13.49 -2.39
N GLU A 226 12.49 -13.96 -1.45
CA GLU A 226 12.16 -15.03 -0.51
C GLU A 226 12.79 -14.78 0.87
N PHE A 227 12.30 -15.48 1.89
CA PHE A 227 12.89 -15.43 3.23
C PHE A 227 14.32 -16.01 3.24
N ARG A 228 15.18 -15.49 4.13
CA ARG A 228 16.54 -16.00 4.40
C ARG A 228 16.68 -16.56 5.81
#